data_AF-A0A2P8CHW5-F1
#
_entry.id   AF-A0A2P8CHW5-F1
#
_cell.length_a   1.000
_cell.length_b   1.000
_cell.length_c   1.000
_cell.angle_alpha   90.00
_cell.angle_beta   90.00
_cell.angle_gamma   90.00
#
_symmetry.space_group_name_H-M   'P 1'
#
loop_
_entity.id
_entity.type
_entity.pdbx_description
1 polymer ?
#
loop_
_entity_poly.entity_id
_entity_poly.type
_entity_poly.pdbx_seq_one_letter_code
_entity_poly.pdbx_strand_id
1 'polypeptide(L)'
;MRFVLLLSAALLLLSLAALPSGFYILLRIAVTIGAVAAIISEIDNGINFWVVAFAIIAILFNPLLPIYLDDKSAWMPIDIIAAVLFLVKSFTLKKAEKVS
;
A
#
# COMPACT_ATOMS: atom_id res chain seq x y z
N MET A 1 4.80 12.88 -0.66
CA MET A 1 4.76 11.44 -0.32
C MET A 1 3.64 11.08 0.68
N ARG A 2 3.52 11.75 1.84
CA ARG A 2 2.54 11.40 2.89
C ARG A 2 1.08 11.32 2.41
N PHE A 3 0.64 12.25 1.56
CA PHE A 3 -0.71 12.22 0.98
C PHE A 3 -0.98 10.96 0.16
N VAL A 4 0.01 10.48 -0.61
CA VAL A 4 -0.11 9.26 -1.41
C VAL A 4 -0.31 8.05 -0.49
N LEU A 5 0.47 7.94 0.59
CA LEU A 5 0.31 6.83 1.55
C LEU A 5 -1.05 6.84 2.26
N LEU A 6 -1.53 8.02 2.66
CA LEU A 6 -2.85 8.17 3.28
C LEU A 6 -3.97 7.83 2.30
N LEU A 7 -3.83 8.25 1.03
CA LEU A 7 -4.77 7.91 -0.03
C LEU A 7 -4.80 6.38 -0.28
N SER A 8 -3.64 5.74 -0.39
CA SER A 8 -3.56 4.27 -0.54
C SER A 8 -4.22 3.55 0.64
N ALA A 9 -3.96 3.99 1.87
CA ALA A 9 -4.61 3.44 3.06
C ALA A 9 -6.14 3.62 3.03
N ALA A 10 -6.63 4.82 2.69
CA ALA A 10 -8.06 5.09 2.61
C ALA A 10 -8.75 4.21 1.55
N LEU A 11 -8.13 4.03 0.38
CA LEU A 11 -8.66 3.18 -0.68
C LEU A 11 -8.67 1.69 -0.27
N LEU A 12 -7.65 1.21 0.43
CA LEU A 12 -7.60 -0.16 0.98
C LEU A 12 -8.64 -0.39 2.08
N LEU A 13 -8.98 0.62 2.88
CA LEU A 13 -10.09 0.50 3.83
C LEU A 13 -11.44 0.55 3.12
N LEU A 14 -11.54 1.30 2.03
CA LEU A 14 -12.74 1.40 1.22
C LEU A 14 -13.04 0.09 0.46
N SER A 15 -12.01 -0.66 0.05
CA SER A 15 -12.17 -1.97 -0.63
C SER A 15 -12.89 -3.03 0.21
N LEU A 16 -12.93 -2.85 1.53
CA LEU A 16 -13.66 -3.72 2.46
C LEU A 16 -15.18 -3.67 2.23
N ALA A 17 -15.68 -2.57 1.64
CA ALA A 17 -17.07 -2.47 1.22
C ALA A 17 -17.35 -3.28 -0.07
N ALA A 18 -18.63 -3.53 -0.34
CA ALA A 18 -19.07 -4.12 -1.60
C ALA A 18 -19.03 -3.09 -2.73
N LEU A 19 -17.86 -2.92 -3.36
CA LEU A 19 -17.65 -1.97 -4.45
C LEU A 19 -17.70 -2.62 -5.85
N PRO A 20 -18.00 -1.83 -6.90
CA PRO A 20 -17.95 -2.27 -8.29
C PRO A 20 -16.57 -2.79 -8.71
N SER A 21 -16.53 -3.72 -9.65
CA SER A 21 -15.28 -4.34 -10.15
C SER A 21 -14.24 -3.33 -10.65
N GLY A 22 -14.67 -2.22 -11.27
CA GLY A 22 -13.78 -1.17 -11.75
C GLY A 22 -12.97 -0.48 -10.65
N PHE A 23 -13.45 -0.50 -9.40
CA PHE A 23 -12.73 0.07 -8.26
C PHE A 23 -11.39 -0.63 -8.01
N TYR A 24 -11.30 -1.95 -8.22
CA TYR A 24 -10.09 -2.72 -7.90
C TYR A 24 -8.92 -2.40 -8.83
N ILE A 25 -9.18 -1.93 -10.06
CA ILE A 25 -8.13 -1.45 -10.95
C ILE A 25 -7.53 -0.15 -10.40
N LEU A 26 -8.39 0.80 -10.02
CA LEU A 26 -7.95 2.06 -9.41
C LEU A 26 -7.21 1.82 -8.08
N LEU A 27 -7.73 0.91 -7.26
CA LEU A 27 -7.08 0.48 -6.02
C LEU A 27 -5.67 -0.04 -6.27
N ARG A 28 -5.52 -1.00 -7.20
CA ARG A 28 -4.23 -1.59 -7.58
C ARG A 28 -3.22 -0.54 -8.03
N ILE A 29 -3.63 0.39 -8.90
CA ILE A 29 -2.77 1.49 -9.36
C ILE A 29 -2.33 2.38 -8.19
N ALA A 30 -3.28 2.86 -7.39
CA ALA A 30 -2.98 3.76 -6.28
C ALA A 30 -2.10 3.11 -5.20
N VAL A 31 -2.35 1.85 -4.87
CA VAL A 31 -1.57 1.08 -3.89
C VAL A 31 -0.17 0.78 -4.42
N THR A 32 -0.03 0.41 -5.69
CA THR A 32 1.28 0.18 -6.32
C THR A 32 2.12 1.45 -6.34
N ILE A 33 1.55 2.58 -6.76
CA ILE A 33 2.25 3.88 -6.75
C ILE A 33 2.68 4.25 -5.32
N GLY A 34 1.79 4.08 -4.35
CA GLY A 34 2.11 4.32 -2.94
C GLY A 34 3.23 3.44 -2.41
N ALA A 35 3.21 2.15 -2.76
CA ALA A 35 4.22 1.18 -2.34
C ALA A 35 5.60 1.50 -2.94
N VAL A 36 5.66 1.80 -4.24
CA VAL A 36 6.91 2.20 -4.91
C VAL A 36 7.45 3.50 -4.31
N ALA A 37 6.61 4.49 -4.02
CA ALA A 37 7.03 5.71 -3.34
C ALA A 37 7.61 5.42 -1.94
N ALA A 38 7.03 4.48 -1.19
CA ALA A 38 7.56 4.04 0.10
C ALA A 38 8.91 3.32 -0.02
N ILE A 39 9.08 2.48 -1.03
CA ILE A 39 10.36 1.79 -1.30
C ILE A 39 11.45 2.82 -1.62
N ILE A 40 11.20 3.75 -2.56
CA ILE A 40 12.19 4.76 -2.96
C ILE A 40 12.63 5.60 -1.75
N SER A 41 11.72 5.88 -0.81
CA SER A 41 12.07 6.65 0.39
C SER A 41 12.96 5.92 1.41
N GLU A 42 13.08 4.60 1.30
CA GLU A 42 13.77 3.76 2.27
C GLU A 42 14.95 2.98 1.71
N ILE A 43 15.03 2.83 0.38
CA ILE A 43 16.03 1.97 -0.27
C ILE A 43 17.46 2.49 -0.06
N ASP A 44 17.64 3.80 0.09
CA ASP A 44 18.94 4.42 0.40
C ASP A 44 19.45 4.05 1.81
N ASN A 45 18.55 3.65 2.72
CA ASN A 45 18.90 3.12 4.03
C ASN A 45 19.20 1.61 4.00
N GLY A 46 19.29 1.01 2.81
CA GLY A 46 19.47 -0.41 2.58
C GLY A 46 18.17 -1.22 2.56
N ILE A 47 18.30 -2.54 2.37
CA ILE A 47 17.16 -3.47 2.35
C ILE A 47 16.68 -3.70 3.78
N ASN A 48 15.75 -2.86 4.23
CA ASN A 48 15.14 -2.94 5.55
C ASN A 48 13.71 -3.51 5.49
N PHE A 49 13.08 -3.68 6.66
CA PHE A 49 11.72 -4.20 6.77
C PHE A 49 10.71 -3.44 5.88
N TRP A 50 10.80 -2.12 5.80
CA TRP A 50 9.88 -1.31 5.00
C TRP A 50 10.05 -1.56 3.51
N VAL A 51 11.29 -1.65 3.02
CA VAL A 51 11.58 -1.98 1.61
C VAL A 51 10.97 -3.32 1.24
N VAL A 52 11.20 -4.36 2.06
CA VAL A 52 10.69 -5.71 1.78
C VAL A 52 9.15 -5.76 1.86
N ALA A 53 8.56 -5.17 2.91
CA ALA A 53 7.11 -5.16 3.09
C ALA A 53 6.39 -4.45 1.94
N PHE A 54 6.87 -3.27 1.54
CA PHE A 54 6.27 -2.53 0.43
C PHE A 54 6.58 -3.16 -0.94
N ALA A 55 7.70 -3.88 -1.11
CA ALA A 55 7.95 -4.66 -2.32
C ALA A 55 6.92 -5.79 -2.49
N ILE A 56 6.59 -6.51 -1.41
CA ILE A 56 5.53 -7.53 -1.41
C ILE A 56 4.19 -6.89 -1.76
N ILE A 57 3.84 -5.76 -1.15
CA ILE A 57 2.61 -5.02 -1.48
C ILE A 57 2.58 -4.60 -2.95
N ALA A 58 3.68 -4.06 -3.48
CA ALA A 58 3.77 -3.64 -4.87
C ALA A 58 3.56 -4.81 -5.84
N ILE A 59 4.02 -6.02 -5.49
CA ILE A 59 3.79 -7.24 -6.28
C ILE A 59 2.32 -7.67 -6.18
N LEU A 60 1.76 -7.75 -4.97
CA LEU A 60 0.39 -8.20 -4.74
C LEU A 60 -0.66 -7.33 -5.44
N PHE A 61 -0.45 -6.01 -5.40
CA PHE A 61 -1.37 -5.02 -5.95
C PHE A 61 -0.97 -4.55 -7.36
N ASN A 62 0.03 -5.16 -8.01
CA ASN A 62 0.46 -4.75 -9.34
C ASN A 62 -0.70 -4.88 -10.35
N PRO A 63 -1.08 -3.81 -11.09
CA PRO A 63 -2.15 -3.88 -12.08
C PRO A 63 -1.76 -4.69 -13.33
N LEU A 64 -0.45 -4.81 -13.63
CA LEU A 64 0.03 -5.51 -14.83
C LEU A 64 0.00 -7.04 -14.67
N LEU A 65 0.16 -7.52 -13.44
CA LEU A 65 0.17 -8.94 -13.10
C LEU A 65 -0.85 -9.19 -12.00
N PRO A 66 -2.16 -9.19 -12.33
CA PRO A 66 -3.21 -9.40 -11.34
C PRO A 66 -3.11 -10.80 -10.77
N ILE A 67 -2.91 -10.88 -9.45
CA ILE A 67 -3.08 -12.11 -8.70
C ILE A 67 -4.57 -12.30 -8.46
N TYR A 68 -5.09 -13.46 -8.85
CA TYR A 68 -6.45 -13.87 -8.59
C TYR A 68 -6.44 -14.77 -7.34
N LEU A 69 -7.13 -14.34 -6.30
CA LEU A 69 -7.54 -15.22 -5.22
C LEU A 69 -8.99 -15.55 -5.48
N ASP A 70 -9.36 -16.82 -5.41
CA ASP A 70 -10.69 -17.31 -5.77
C ASP A 70 -11.80 -16.64 -4.94
N ASP A 71 -11.48 -16.27 -3.69
CA ASP A 71 -12.40 -15.62 -2.78
C ASP A 71 -12.02 -14.17 -2.44
N LYS A 72 -13.01 -13.27 -2.52
CA LYS A 72 -12.88 -11.88 -2.04
C LYS A 72 -12.53 -11.82 -0.54
N SER A 73 -12.99 -12.79 0.24
CA SER A 73 -12.69 -12.88 1.67
C SER A 73 -11.20 -13.09 1.94
N ALA A 74 -10.46 -13.70 1.01
CA ALA A 74 -9.00 -13.87 1.13
C ALA A 74 -8.24 -12.54 0.96
N TRP A 75 -8.80 -11.59 0.19
CA TRP A 75 -8.21 -10.26 0.01
C TRP A 75 -8.40 -9.35 1.21
N MET A 76 -9.47 -9.53 1.99
CA MET A 76 -9.81 -8.65 3.11
C MET A 76 -8.68 -8.53 4.16
N PRO A 77 -8.08 -9.63 4.67
CA PRO A 77 -6.92 -9.54 5.55
C PRO A 77 -5.71 -8.85 4.91
N ILE A 78 -5.47 -9.09 3.62
CA ILE A 78 -4.34 -8.49 2.88
C ILE A 78 -4.53 -6.97 2.77
N ASP A 79 -5.74 -6.54 2.42
CA ASP A 79 -6.10 -5.12 2.31
C ASP A 79 -5.94 -4.40 3.66
N ILE A 80 -6.38 -5.03 4.76
CA ILE A 80 -6.24 -4.50 6.12
C ILE A 80 -4.77 -4.37 6.51
N ILE A 81 -3.95 -5.42 6.32
CA ILE A 81 -2.53 -5.40 6.66
C ILE A 81 -1.81 -4.31 5.85
N ALA A 82 -2.07 -4.22 4.55
CA ALA A 82 -1.51 -3.18 3.70
C ALA A 82 -1.94 -1.79 4.18
N ALA A 83 -3.22 -1.57 4.49
CA ALA A 83 -3.72 -0.29 4.99
C ALA A 83 -3.00 0.14 6.27
N VAL A 84 -2.81 -0.78 7.22
CA VAL A 84 -2.08 -0.52 8.47
C VAL A 84 -0.63 -0.14 8.18
N LEU A 85 0.06 -0.88 7.30
CA LEU A 85 1.45 -0.56 6.93
C LEU A 85 1.59 0.82 6.29
N PHE A 86 0.68 1.19 5.38
CA PHE A 86 0.61 2.53 4.80
C PHE A 86 0.38 3.61 5.86
N LEU A 87 -0.57 3.39 6.79
CA LEU A 87 -0.85 4.33 7.88
C LEU A 87 0.37 4.52 8.77
N VAL A 88 0.95 3.44 9.28
CA VAL A 88 2.14 3.51 10.15
C VAL A 88 3.27 4.23 9.44
N LYS A 89 3.54 3.90 8.17
CA LYS A 89 4.58 4.58 7.38
C LYS A 89 4.31 6.07 7.22
N SER A 90 3.05 6.46 7.00
CA SER A 90 2.63 7.86 6.86
C SER A 90 2.85 8.69 8.12
N PHE A 91 2.79 8.08 9.31
CA PHE A 91 3.05 8.74 10.59
C PHE A 91 4.53 8.74 10.95
N THR A 92 5.27 7.69 10.61
CA THR A 92 6.72 7.61 10.84
C THR A 92 7.49 8.63 10.00
N LEU A 93 7.06 8.90 8.76
CA LEU A 93 7.61 9.99 7.92
C LEU A 93 7.59 11.36 8.63
N LYS A 94 6.55 11.62 9.42
CA LYS A 94 6.35 12.89 10.13
C LYS A 94 7.37 13.12 11.25
N LYS A 95 8.01 12.05 11.74
CA LYS A 95 9.00 12.13 12.82
C LYS A 95 10.38 12.59 12.30
N ALA A 96 10.71 12.30 11.04
CA ALA A 96 11.96 12.75 10.43
C ALA A 96 11.96 14.26 10.11
N GLU A 97 10.81 14.81 9.71
CA GLU A 97 10.67 16.22 9.28
C GLU A 97 10.60 17.22 10.45
N LYS A 98 10.40 16.77 11.68
CA LYS A 98 10.30 17.62 12.88
C LYS A 98 11.58 17.67 13.73
N VAL A 99 12.64 16.98 13.33
CA VAL A 99 13.91 16.89 14.09
C VAL A 99 15.07 17.59 13.35
N SER A 100 14.81 18.21 12.19
CA SER A 100 15.76 19.06 11.45
C SER A 100 15.53 20.54 11.72
#